data_AF-A0A7W8K038-F1
#
_entry.id   AF-A0A7W8K038-F1
#
_cell.length_a   1.000
_cell.length_b   1.000
_cell.length_c   1.000
_cell.angle_alpha   90.00
_cell.angle_beta   90.00
_cell.angle_gamma   90.00
#
_symmetry.space_group_name_H-M   'P 1'
#
loop_
_entity.id
_entity.type
_entity.pdbx_description
1 polymer ?
#
loop_
_entity_poly.entity_id
_entity_poly.type
_entity_poly.pdbx_seq_one_letter_code
_entity_poly.pdbx_strand_id
1 'polypeptide(L)'
;NGDRYRVQFAQLAKVQGVAGMEIAWNEVINEPGKSSLEENINLYSTSGTSSSRLQIHDNYIQGAFAVDPSSAAAYSGGGIMLGDGPVDNLSKAGGYVDVYNNQIVSTSNQGIGIAGGHDHKVFNNRVLSSGRLPTGHINKSQNVGIYVWDVLKGKSKGTWFNNTVYNNVIGWTRVNTNNTTWLNNTWFADCTSTCYNNKSWSGAVTLDTEKQEYSLWQSKFRAAGLSVGPK
;
A
#
# COMPACT_ATOMS: atom_id res chain seq x y z
N ASN A 1 7.30 4.40 -30.29
CA ASN A 1 7.52 5.12 -29.01
C ASN A 1 6.94 4.27 -27.89
N GLY A 2 7.76 3.35 -27.38
CA GLY A 2 7.36 2.25 -26.50
C GLY A 2 7.38 2.62 -25.02
N ASP A 3 6.87 3.80 -24.69
CA ASP A 3 6.76 4.20 -23.29
C ASP A 3 5.58 3.46 -22.65
N ARG A 4 5.88 2.77 -21.56
CA ARG A 4 4.89 2.04 -20.77
C ARG A 4 3.95 3.04 -20.09
N TYR A 5 2.65 2.95 -20.37
CA TYR A 5 1.65 3.69 -19.61
C TYR A 5 1.63 3.22 -18.15
N ARG A 6 1.75 4.17 -17.22
CA ARG A 6 1.53 3.92 -15.80
C ARG A 6 0.04 3.96 -15.54
N VAL A 7 -0.51 2.84 -15.10
CA VAL A 7 -1.92 2.68 -14.79
C VAL A 7 -2.08 2.30 -13.32
N GLN A 8 -3.18 2.74 -12.73
CA GLN A 8 -3.59 2.46 -11.35
C GLN A 8 -5.03 1.96 -11.38
N PHE A 9 -5.46 1.23 -10.34
CA PHE A 9 -6.88 0.98 -10.15
C PHE A 9 -7.60 2.30 -9.83
N ALA A 10 -7.02 3.10 -8.94
CA ALA A 10 -7.47 4.45 -8.65
C ALA A 10 -6.27 5.40 -8.50
N GLN A 11 -6.36 6.56 -9.16
CA GLN A 11 -5.44 7.67 -8.94
C GLN A 11 -6.22 8.95 -8.70
N LEU A 12 -5.91 9.64 -7.59
CA LEU A 12 -6.27 11.04 -7.41
C LEU A 12 -5.00 11.87 -7.59
N ALA A 13 -5.00 12.71 -8.62
CA ALA A 13 -3.86 13.55 -8.97
C ALA A 13 -4.21 15.02 -8.82
N LYS A 14 -3.45 15.74 -7.99
CA LYS A 14 -3.54 17.19 -7.79
C LYS A 14 -4.90 17.64 -7.23
N VAL A 15 -5.52 16.81 -6.38
CA VAL A 15 -6.78 17.12 -5.69
C VAL A 15 -6.46 17.66 -4.30
N GLN A 16 -6.62 18.95 -4.06
CA GLN A 16 -6.08 19.61 -2.86
C GLN A 16 -7.19 20.19 -1.99
N GLY A 17 -7.15 19.92 -0.68
CA GLY A 17 -8.04 20.54 0.30
C GLY A 17 -9.51 20.17 0.14
N VAL A 18 -9.82 18.99 -0.41
CA VAL A 18 -11.21 18.56 -0.67
C VAL A 18 -11.73 17.74 0.51
N ALA A 19 -12.92 18.08 0.99
CA ALA A 19 -13.62 17.35 2.05
C ALA A 19 -14.40 16.15 1.49
N GLY A 20 -14.67 15.15 2.34
CA GLY A 20 -15.58 14.04 2.04
C GLY A 20 -15.05 13.02 1.03
N MET A 21 -13.74 12.99 0.77
CA MET A 21 -13.13 12.00 -0.13
C MET A 21 -12.99 10.64 0.56
N GLU A 22 -13.44 9.58 -0.10
CA GLU A 22 -13.41 8.21 0.39
C GLU A 22 -13.10 7.21 -0.73
N ILE A 23 -12.23 6.23 -0.45
CA ILE A 23 -12.01 5.04 -1.27
C ILE A 23 -12.18 3.83 -0.35
N ALA A 24 -13.34 3.17 -0.41
CA ALA A 24 -13.66 2.10 0.51
C ALA A 24 -14.31 0.89 -0.15
N TRP A 25 -14.12 -0.28 0.49
CA TRP A 25 -14.80 -1.53 0.14
C TRP A 25 -14.60 -2.04 -1.30
N ASN A 26 -13.48 -1.68 -1.93
CA ASN A 26 -13.14 -2.20 -3.25
C ASN A 26 -12.44 -3.56 -3.14
N GLU A 27 -12.79 -4.48 -4.03
CA GLU A 27 -12.03 -5.71 -4.28
C GLU A 27 -11.18 -5.50 -5.53
N VAL A 28 -9.85 -5.52 -5.38
CA VAL A 28 -8.90 -5.35 -6.48
C VAL A 28 -7.98 -6.56 -6.52
N ILE A 29 -8.09 -7.36 -7.58
CA ILE A 29 -7.29 -8.59 -7.75
C ILE A 29 -6.55 -8.51 -9.09
N ASN A 30 -5.23 -8.48 -9.00
CA ASN A 30 -4.33 -8.42 -10.14
C ASN A 30 -3.60 -9.75 -10.28
N GLU A 31 -3.76 -10.42 -11.41
CA GLU A 31 -3.11 -11.70 -11.66
C GLU A 31 -1.73 -11.51 -12.33
N PRO A 32 -0.70 -12.29 -11.94
CA PRO A 32 0.60 -12.29 -12.60
C PRO A 32 0.48 -12.52 -14.11
N GLY A 33 1.18 -11.71 -14.91
CA GLY A 33 1.19 -11.82 -16.37
C GLY A 33 -0.10 -11.33 -17.07
N LYS A 34 -1.13 -10.92 -16.32
CA LYS A 34 -2.39 -10.38 -16.89
C LYS A 34 -2.58 -8.89 -16.66
N SER A 35 -1.77 -8.30 -15.79
CA SER A 35 -1.83 -6.87 -15.43
C SER A 35 -0.41 -6.35 -15.19
N SER A 36 -0.24 -5.03 -15.29
CA SER A 36 1.05 -4.37 -15.13
C SER A 36 0.86 -2.94 -14.61
N LEU A 37 0.09 -2.82 -13.52
CA LEU A 37 -0.23 -1.55 -12.88
C LEU A 37 0.88 -1.11 -11.93
N GLU A 38 1.07 0.20 -11.77
CA GLU A 38 2.00 0.75 -10.78
C GLU A 38 1.41 0.51 -9.37
N GLU A 39 0.99 1.54 -8.65
CA GLU A 39 0.26 1.34 -7.40
C GLU A 39 -1.23 1.14 -7.64
N ASN A 40 -1.87 0.29 -6.84
CA ASN A 40 -3.32 0.11 -6.93
C ASN A 40 -4.05 1.40 -6.61
N ILE A 41 -3.64 2.07 -5.53
CA ILE A 41 -4.14 3.39 -5.16
C ILE A 41 -2.95 4.34 -5.05
N ASN A 42 -2.92 5.40 -5.85
CA ASN A 42 -1.90 6.43 -5.79
C ASN A 42 -2.53 7.80 -5.51
N LEU A 43 -2.03 8.49 -4.49
CA LEU A 43 -2.39 9.87 -4.16
C LEU A 43 -1.26 10.82 -4.57
N TYR A 44 -1.28 11.24 -5.84
CA TYR A 44 -0.29 12.16 -6.38
C TYR A 44 -0.67 13.61 -6.05
N SER A 45 0.08 14.28 -5.17
CA SER A 45 -0.17 15.69 -4.79
C SER A 45 -1.62 15.92 -4.35
N THR A 46 -2.16 14.98 -3.56
CA THR A 46 -3.56 14.96 -3.14
C THR A 46 -3.71 15.10 -1.64
N SER A 47 -4.64 15.95 -1.20
CA SER A 47 -4.92 16.20 0.21
C SER A 47 -6.39 16.35 0.53
N GLY A 48 -6.77 15.81 1.69
CA GLY A 48 -8.01 16.18 2.37
C GLY A 48 -7.87 17.51 3.11
N THR A 49 -8.70 17.71 4.13
CA THR A 49 -8.58 18.82 5.08
C THR A 49 -8.33 18.31 6.49
N SER A 50 -7.89 19.17 7.40
CA SER A 50 -7.70 18.80 8.81
C SER A 50 -8.99 18.32 9.48
N SER A 51 -10.14 18.91 9.11
CA SER A 51 -11.48 18.55 9.62
C SER A 51 -12.18 17.45 8.82
N SER A 52 -11.72 17.15 7.61
CA SER A 52 -12.28 16.11 6.73
C SER A 52 -11.15 15.49 5.91
N ARG A 53 -10.48 14.52 6.53
CA ARG A 53 -9.32 13.81 6.00
C ARG A 53 -9.80 12.80 4.96
N LEU A 54 -9.05 12.61 3.86
CA LEU A 54 -9.35 11.58 2.87
C LEU A 54 -9.28 10.21 3.54
N GLN A 55 -10.31 9.38 3.39
CA GLN A 55 -10.37 8.04 3.98
C GLN A 55 -10.09 6.96 2.92
N ILE A 56 -9.13 6.06 3.17
CA ILE A 56 -8.92 4.84 2.38
C ILE A 56 -9.06 3.65 3.32
N HIS A 57 -10.17 2.92 3.25
CA HIS A 57 -10.43 1.87 4.22
C HIS A 57 -11.19 0.65 3.72
N ASP A 58 -10.98 -0.45 4.43
CA ASP A 58 -11.70 -1.70 4.18
C ASP A 58 -11.64 -2.20 2.72
N ASN A 59 -10.59 -1.83 1.98
CA ASN A 59 -10.33 -2.37 0.64
C ASN A 59 -9.56 -3.70 0.74
N TYR A 60 -9.82 -4.60 -0.20
CA TYR A 60 -8.98 -5.75 -0.48
C TYR A 60 -8.15 -5.48 -1.73
N ILE A 61 -6.83 -5.51 -1.58
CA ILE A 61 -5.89 -5.29 -2.69
C ILE A 61 -4.99 -6.51 -2.76
N GLN A 62 -5.05 -7.23 -3.88
CA GLN A 62 -4.18 -8.34 -4.16
C GLN A 62 -3.40 -8.12 -5.45
N GLY A 63 -2.07 -8.23 -5.35
CA GLY A 63 -1.20 -8.12 -6.51
C GLY A 63 -1.00 -6.69 -6.99
N ALA A 64 0.12 -6.51 -7.67
CA ALA A 64 0.54 -5.36 -8.47
C ALA A 64 1.82 -5.86 -9.13
N PHE A 65 1.68 -6.85 -10.01
CA PHE A 65 2.81 -7.63 -10.48
C PHE A 65 3.47 -6.96 -11.68
N ALA A 66 4.79 -7.14 -11.81
CA ALA A 66 5.46 -6.89 -13.07
C ALA A 66 4.88 -7.81 -14.16
N VAL A 67 5.06 -7.47 -15.44
CA VAL A 67 4.64 -8.33 -16.57
C VAL A 67 5.23 -9.73 -16.43
N ASP A 68 6.51 -9.81 -16.06
CA ASP A 68 7.18 -11.07 -15.69
C ASP A 68 7.74 -10.95 -14.27
N PRO A 69 6.93 -11.25 -13.23
CA PRO A 69 7.34 -11.08 -11.84
C PRO A 69 8.32 -12.17 -11.36
N SER A 70 8.54 -13.21 -12.16
CA SER A 70 9.50 -14.28 -11.87
C SER A 70 10.95 -13.90 -12.24
N SER A 71 11.12 -12.96 -13.17
CA SER A 71 12.42 -12.49 -13.63
C SER A 71 12.70 -11.02 -13.25
N ALA A 72 11.66 -10.18 -13.18
CA ALA A 72 11.81 -8.77 -12.85
C ALA A 72 12.26 -8.56 -11.40
N ALA A 73 13.53 -8.19 -11.22
CA ALA A 73 14.09 -7.87 -9.91
C ALA A 73 13.74 -6.44 -9.44
N ALA A 74 13.37 -5.55 -10.37
CA ALA A 74 12.99 -4.17 -10.08
C ALA A 74 11.65 -3.86 -10.73
N TYR A 75 10.72 -3.39 -9.89
CA TYR A 75 9.41 -2.94 -10.31
C TYR A 75 8.84 -2.00 -9.24
N SER A 76 8.12 -0.95 -9.63
CA SER A 76 7.56 0.04 -8.72
C SER A 76 6.17 -0.31 -8.20
N GLY A 77 5.47 -1.24 -8.87
CA GLY A 77 4.07 -1.48 -8.57
C GLY A 77 3.79 -2.05 -7.19
N GLY A 78 2.74 -1.56 -6.53
CA GLY A 78 2.47 -1.77 -5.12
C GLY A 78 1.00 -1.62 -4.72
N GLY A 79 0.72 -1.58 -3.41
CA GLY A 79 -0.62 -1.40 -2.88
C GLY A 79 -1.06 0.07 -2.89
N ILE A 80 -0.77 0.80 -1.81
CA ILE A 80 -1.21 2.18 -1.60
C ILE A 80 0.00 3.12 -1.50
N MET A 81 0.00 4.20 -2.27
CA MET A 81 1.03 5.24 -2.24
C MET A 81 0.48 6.58 -1.76
N LEU A 82 1.07 7.10 -0.69
CA LEU A 82 0.77 8.39 -0.10
C LEU A 82 1.95 9.36 -0.28
N GLY A 83 1.62 10.64 -0.38
CA GLY A 83 2.61 11.71 -0.41
C GLY A 83 3.49 11.69 -1.66
N ASP A 84 3.01 11.12 -2.76
CA ASP A 84 3.67 11.16 -4.06
C ASP A 84 3.52 12.56 -4.68
N GLY A 85 4.45 12.94 -5.56
CA GLY A 85 4.44 14.22 -6.26
C GLY A 85 5.13 15.38 -5.54
N PRO A 86 4.94 16.63 -6.01
CA PRO A 86 5.71 17.78 -5.54
C PRO A 86 5.49 18.10 -4.05
N VAL A 87 6.58 18.43 -3.36
CA VAL A 87 6.58 18.80 -1.93
C VAL A 87 7.12 20.22 -1.68
N ASP A 88 7.12 21.07 -2.70
CA ASP A 88 7.72 22.42 -2.64
C ASP A 88 7.05 23.36 -1.63
N ASN A 89 5.75 23.17 -1.36
CA ASN A 89 5.00 23.92 -0.37
C ASN A 89 3.76 23.13 0.10
N LEU A 90 3.16 23.58 1.19
CA LEU A 90 2.03 22.90 1.83
C LEU A 90 0.75 22.86 1.00
N SER A 91 0.56 23.79 0.06
CA SER A 91 -0.63 23.75 -0.79
C SER A 91 -0.55 22.64 -1.85
N LYS A 92 0.66 22.14 -2.16
CA LYS A 92 0.88 21.07 -3.15
C LYS A 92 1.23 19.73 -2.54
N ALA A 93 1.87 19.72 -1.38
CA ALA A 93 2.22 18.49 -0.69
C ALA A 93 0.95 17.67 -0.39
N GLY A 94 1.03 16.35 -0.60
CA GLY A 94 -0.05 15.47 -0.18
C GLY A 94 -0.22 15.49 1.33
N GLY A 95 -1.45 15.34 1.82
CA GLY A 95 -1.68 15.36 3.27
C GLY A 95 -3.10 15.14 3.72
N TYR A 96 -3.29 15.03 5.03
CA TYR A 96 -4.60 14.77 5.64
C TYR A 96 -5.30 13.52 5.09
N VAL A 97 -4.61 12.38 5.17
CA VAL A 97 -5.11 11.08 4.69
C VAL A 97 -5.07 10.05 5.81
N ASP A 98 -6.17 9.31 5.97
CA ASP A 98 -6.28 8.16 6.87
C ASP A 98 -6.41 6.88 6.04
N VAL A 99 -5.53 5.92 6.27
CA VAL A 99 -5.51 4.61 5.60
C VAL A 99 -5.67 3.52 6.65
N TYR A 100 -6.80 2.82 6.68
CA TYR A 100 -7.08 1.88 7.76
C TYR A 100 -7.95 0.69 7.41
N ASN A 101 -7.83 -0.38 8.18
CA ASN A 101 -8.61 -1.62 8.03
C ASN A 101 -8.52 -2.29 6.64
N ASN A 102 -7.59 -1.88 5.79
CA ASN A 102 -7.38 -2.48 4.47
C ASN A 102 -6.64 -3.82 4.62
N GLN A 103 -6.83 -4.70 3.64
CA GLN A 103 -6.10 -5.95 3.51
C GLN A 103 -5.31 -5.90 2.20
N ILE A 104 -3.99 -5.77 2.30
CA ILE A 104 -3.06 -5.65 1.18
C ILE A 104 -2.24 -6.93 1.11
N VAL A 105 -2.36 -7.65 0.00
CA VAL A 105 -1.89 -9.02 -0.14
C VAL A 105 -1.01 -9.17 -1.38
N SER A 106 0.22 -9.66 -1.21
CA SER A 106 1.07 -10.11 -2.31
C SER A 106 1.28 -9.11 -3.45
N THR A 107 1.38 -7.80 -3.14
CA THR A 107 1.85 -6.81 -4.12
C THR A 107 3.35 -7.00 -4.38
N SER A 108 3.88 -6.40 -5.46
CA SER A 108 5.32 -6.51 -5.76
C SER A 108 6.15 -5.62 -4.85
N ASN A 109 6.31 -4.33 -5.14
CA ASN A 109 7.29 -3.49 -4.46
C ASN A 109 6.93 -3.24 -2.99
N GLN A 110 5.77 -2.61 -2.73
CA GLN A 110 5.32 -2.29 -1.37
C GLN A 110 3.87 -2.61 -1.12
N GLY A 111 3.52 -2.85 0.14
CA GLY A 111 2.13 -2.83 0.60
C GLY A 111 1.59 -1.40 0.72
N ILE A 112 2.14 -0.60 1.64
CA ILE A 112 1.76 0.81 1.84
C ILE A 112 3.01 1.69 1.93
N GLY A 113 3.04 2.82 1.24
CA GLY A 113 4.15 3.78 1.28
C GLY A 113 3.71 5.19 1.65
N ILE A 114 4.52 5.88 2.45
CA ILE A 114 4.52 7.35 2.59
C ILE A 114 5.86 7.87 2.07
N ALA A 115 5.84 8.50 0.90
CA ALA A 115 7.03 8.98 0.19
C ALA A 115 7.35 10.48 0.43
N GLY A 116 6.33 11.24 0.81
CA GLY A 116 6.39 12.68 1.05
C GLY A 116 5.18 13.13 1.86
N GLY A 117 4.95 14.44 1.92
CA GLY A 117 3.73 15.01 2.47
C GLY A 117 3.65 14.99 4.01
N HIS A 118 2.46 15.31 4.52
CA HIS A 118 2.25 15.56 5.93
C HIS A 118 0.89 15.06 6.44
N ASP A 119 0.76 14.90 7.75
CA ASP A 119 -0.48 14.50 8.41
C ASP A 119 -1.10 13.23 7.78
N HIS A 120 -0.30 12.23 7.44
CA HIS A 120 -0.80 10.90 7.05
C HIS A 120 -0.94 9.99 8.28
N LYS A 121 -2.02 9.19 8.34
CA LYS A 121 -2.20 8.15 9.36
C LYS A 121 -2.44 6.82 8.68
N VAL A 122 -1.60 5.82 8.94
CA VAL A 122 -1.77 4.45 8.42
C VAL A 122 -1.93 3.49 9.58
N PHE A 123 -3.11 2.92 9.79
CA PHE A 123 -3.38 2.13 10.99
C PHE A 123 -4.35 0.98 10.83
N ASN A 124 -4.25 -0.04 11.69
CA ASN A 124 -5.12 -1.22 11.68
C ASN A 124 -5.20 -1.96 10.32
N ASN A 125 -4.26 -1.75 9.41
CA ASN A 125 -4.20 -2.48 8.16
C ASN A 125 -3.54 -3.85 8.38
N ARG A 126 -3.88 -4.79 7.51
CA ARG A 126 -3.22 -6.09 7.40
C ARG A 126 -2.45 -6.11 6.08
N VAL A 127 -1.12 -6.22 6.16
CA VAL A 127 -0.22 -6.18 5.00
C VAL A 127 0.60 -7.46 4.97
N LEU A 128 0.23 -8.40 4.09
CA LEU A 128 0.78 -9.75 4.08
C LEU A 128 1.28 -10.18 2.71
N SER A 129 2.46 -10.80 2.67
CA SER A 129 2.91 -11.56 1.53
C SER A 129 3.87 -12.67 1.92
N SER A 130 3.71 -13.80 1.25
CA SER A 130 4.58 -14.97 1.27
C SER A 130 5.86 -14.81 0.46
N GLY A 131 5.97 -13.74 -0.35
CA GLY A 131 7.08 -13.56 -1.30
C GLY A 131 7.03 -14.48 -2.51
N ARG A 132 5.92 -15.19 -2.71
CA ARG A 132 5.71 -16.15 -3.80
C ARG A 132 4.52 -15.75 -4.65
N LEU A 133 4.60 -16.08 -5.93
CA LEU A 133 3.49 -16.07 -6.87
C LEU A 133 2.50 -17.19 -6.52
N PRO A 134 1.25 -17.15 -7.02
CA PRO A 134 0.28 -18.23 -6.82
C PRO A 134 0.77 -19.61 -7.28
N THR A 135 1.72 -19.64 -8.23
CA THR A 135 2.38 -20.85 -8.73
C THR A 135 3.49 -21.39 -7.81
N GLY A 136 3.82 -20.67 -6.72
CA GLY A 136 4.89 -21.01 -5.78
C GLY A 136 6.27 -20.46 -6.15
N HIS A 137 6.45 -19.95 -7.38
CA HIS A 137 7.68 -19.26 -7.79
C HIS A 137 7.92 -18.00 -6.96
N ILE A 138 9.18 -17.59 -6.82
CA ILE A 138 9.54 -16.36 -6.11
C ILE A 138 9.02 -15.14 -6.88
N ASN A 139 8.36 -14.22 -6.19
CA ASN A 139 8.09 -12.89 -6.72
C ASN A 139 9.35 -12.02 -6.51
N LYS A 140 10.16 -11.86 -7.57
CA LYS A 140 11.48 -11.21 -7.47
C LYS A 140 11.41 -9.70 -7.25
N SER A 141 10.27 -9.10 -7.54
CA SER A 141 10.04 -7.66 -7.38
C SER A 141 9.69 -7.26 -5.94
N GLN A 142 9.71 -8.18 -4.98
CA GLN A 142 9.34 -7.86 -3.61
C GLN A 142 10.36 -7.03 -2.84
N ASN A 143 9.85 -5.98 -2.20
CA ASN A 143 10.64 -5.11 -1.34
C ASN A 143 10.09 -5.10 0.10
N VAL A 144 9.10 -4.28 0.45
CA VAL A 144 8.76 -3.97 1.86
C VAL A 144 7.27 -3.95 2.15
N GLY A 145 6.84 -4.36 3.36
CA GLY A 145 5.43 -4.29 3.75
C GLY A 145 4.91 -2.86 3.82
N ILE A 146 5.42 -2.07 4.77
CA ILE A 146 5.09 -0.65 4.91
C ILE A 146 6.37 0.18 4.96
N TYR A 147 6.44 1.29 4.23
CA TYR A 147 7.53 2.25 4.39
C TYR A 147 7.03 3.66 4.71
N VAL A 148 7.86 4.38 5.46
CA VAL A 148 7.75 5.82 5.69
C VAL A 148 9.14 6.41 5.52
N TRP A 149 9.31 7.11 4.40
CA TRP A 149 10.59 7.63 3.97
C TRP A 149 10.36 8.95 3.24
N ASP A 150 10.96 10.04 3.72
CA ASP A 150 10.92 11.37 3.09
C ASP A 150 11.82 11.41 1.84
N VAL A 151 11.55 10.51 0.89
CA VAL A 151 12.33 10.37 -0.33
C VAL A 151 12.17 11.59 -1.24
N LEU A 152 11.06 12.31 -1.11
CA LEU A 152 10.78 13.54 -1.85
C LEU A 152 11.39 14.80 -1.21
N LYS A 153 12.06 14.66 -0.05
CA LYS A 153 12.81 15.73 0.65
C LYS A 153 11.94 16.87 1.19
N GLY A 154 10.71 16.57 1.60
CA GLY A 154 9.76 17.52 2.18
C GLY A 154 10.24 18.16 3.49
N LYS A 155 11.11 17.50 4.26
CA LYS A 155 11.73 18.08 5.47
C LYS A 155 12.44 19.39 5.18
N SER A 156 13.22 19.43 4.09
CA SER A 156 13.95 20.63 3.67
C SER A 156 13.05 21.78 3.21
N LYS A 157 11.76 21.49 2.98
CA LYS A 157 10.73 22.41 2.48
C LYS A 157 9.67 22.74 3.54
N GLY A 158 9.75 22.14 4.73
CA GLY A 158 8.73 22.29 5.77
C GLY A 158 7.40 21.63 5.43
N THR A 159 7.39 20.62 4.56
CA THR A 159 6.18 19.90 4.09
C THR A 159 6.13 18.44 4.53
N TRP A 160 7.05 18.02 5.41
CA TRP A 160 7.08 16.69 6.01
C TRP A 160 6.92 16.78 7.53
N PHE A 161 5.77 16.38 8.04
CA PHE A 161 5.49 16.28 9.48
C PHE A 161 4.22 15.47 9.75
N ASN A 162 4.00 15.06 11.01
CA ASN A 162 2.79 14.38 11.48
C ASN A 162 2.40 13.10 10.72
N ASN A 163 3.35 12.43 10.06
CA ASN A 163 3.14 11.13 9.45
C ASN A 163 3.25 10.04 10.53
N THR A 164 2.21 9.22 10.66
CA THR A 164 2.07 8.21 11.72
C THR A 164 1.67 6.86 11.13
N VAL A 165 2.22 5.78 11.67
CA VAL A 165 1.89 4.41 11.27
C VAL A 165 1.76 3.54 12.51
N TYR A 166 0.58 2.99 12.79
CA TYR A 166 0.39 2.29 14.06
C TYR A 166 -0.64 1.17 14.03
N ASN A 167 -0.51 0.20 14.94
CA ASN A 167 -1.46 -0.91 15.11
C ASN A 167 -1.69 -1.76 13.85
N ASN A 168 -0.81 -1.71 12.85
CA ASN A 168 -0.91 -2.58 11.67
C ASN A 168 -0.40 -3.98 12.01
N VAL A 169 -0.89 -4.99 11.29
CA VAL A 169 -0.35 -6.36 11.30
C VAL A 169 0.38 -6.59 9.98
N ILE A 170 1.67 -6.91 10.06
CA ILE A 170 2.54 -6.93 8.88
C ILE A 170 3.31 -8.26 8.83
N GLY A 171 3.19 -8.98 7.73
CA GLY A 171 3.99 -10.16 7.45
C GLY A 171 4.46 -10.11 6.01
N TRP A 172 5.64 -9.54 5.77
CA TRP A 172 6.17 -9.35 4.42
C TRP A 172 7.40 -10.22 4.21
N THR A 173 7.20 -11.43 3.71
CA THR A 173 8.28 -12.40 3.49
C THR A 173 9.01 -12.10 2.19
N ARG A 174 10.34 -11.90 2.27
CA ARG A 174 11.22 -11.98 1.10
C ARG A 174 11.85 -13.36 1.02
N VAL A 175 12.06 -13.84 -0.21
CA VAL A 175 12.61 -15.15 -0.50
C VAL A 175 13.91 -15.00 -1.30
N ASN A 176 14.99 -15.58 -0.81
CA ASN A 176 16.27 -15.65 -1.53
C ASN A 176 16.23 -16.68 -2.65
N THR A 177 17.20 -16.59 -3.57
CA THR A 177 17.41 -17.58 -4.63
C THR A 177 17.65 -19.00 -4.10
N ASN A 178 18.21 -19.15 -2.89
CA ASN A 178 18.39 -20.43 -2.20
C ASN A 178 17.16 -20.87 -1.36
N ASN A 179 16.00 -20.24 -1.56
CA ASN A 179 14.74 -20.47 -0.83
C ASN A 179 14.73 -20.15 0.68
N THR A 180 15.81 -19.60 1.24
CA THR A 180 15.74 -19.04 2.60
C THR A 180 14.88 -17.78 2.63
N THR A 181 14.26 -17.49 3.77
CA THR A 181 13.31 -16.38 3.90
C THR A 181 13.67 -15.45 5.05
N TRP A 182 13.24 -14.19 4.95
CA TRP A 182 13.24 -13.24 6.06
C TRP A 182 12.02 -12.31 5.97
N LEU A 183 11.70 -11.64 7.07
CA LEU A 183 10.63 -10.63 7.09
C LEU A 183 11.22 -9.25 6.80
N ASN A 184 10.67 -8.56 5.80
CA ASN A 184 10.94 -7.15 5.51
C ASN A 184 9.68 -6.32 5.75
N ASN A 185 9.16 -6.37 6.98
CA ASN A 185 7.87 -5.79 7.32
C ASN A 185 7.85 -4.27 7.14
N THR A 186 8.90 -3.57 7.57
CA THR A 186 8.85 -2.12 7.69
C THR A 186 10.16 -1.44 7.30
N TRP A 187 10.06 -0.29 6.66
CA TRP A 187 11.15 0.67 6.51
C TRP A 187 10.72 2.05 7.03
N PHE A 188 11.00 2.32 8.30
CA PHE A 188 10.55 3.53 9.02
C PHE A 188 11.67 4.54 9.21
N ALA A 189 12.32 4.94 8.12
CA ALA A 189 13.46 5.86 8.15
C ALA A 189 13.11 7.22 8.77
N ASP A 190 11.88 7.71 8.59
CA ASP A 190 11.49 9.08 8.93
C ASP A 190 10.30 9.18 9.89
N CYS A 191 10.04 8.13 10.69
CA CYS A 191 8.90 8.12 11.61
C CYS A 191 9.09 7.32 12.92
N THR A 192 10.31 7.08 13.39
CA THR A 192 10.58 6.20 14.55
C THR A 192 9.72 6.48 15.79
N SER A 193 9.50 7.76 16.15
CA SER A 193 8.67 8.12 17.31
C SER A 193 7.16 8.15 17.04
N THR A 194 6.76 8.23 15.77
CA THR A 194 5.36 8.31 15.32
C THR A 194 4.85 7.00 14.70
N CYS A 195 5.73 6.01 14.57
CA CYS A 195 5.46 4.68 14.07
C CYS A 195 5.59 3.64 15.19
N TYR A 196 4.46 3.18 15.72
CA TYR A 196 4.43 2.40 16.97
C TYR A 196 3.37 1.30 16.95
N ASN A 197 3.50 0.29 17.82
CA ASN A 197 2.54 -0.81 17.97
C ASN A 197 2.21 -1.59 16.67
N ASN A 198 3.05 -1.49 15.63
CA ASN A 198 2.93 -2.33 14.44
C ASN A 198 3.43 -3.73 14.79
N LYS A 199 2.57 -4.73 14.61
CA LYS A 199 2.84 -6.11 15.00
C LYS A 199 3.31 -6.91 13.80
N SER A 200 4.43 -7.59 13.94
CA SER A 200 4.80 -8.63 12.99
C SER A 200 3.77 -9.77 13.03
N TRP A 201 3.46 -10.34 11.87
CA TRP A 201 2.74 -11.60 11.79
C TRP A 201 3.49 -12.67 12.59
N SER A 202 2.77 -13.41 13.43
CA SER A 202 3.36 -14.29 14.44
C SER A 202 3.86 -15.63 13.89
N GLY A 203 3.56 -15.95 12.63
CA GLY A 203 3.95 -17.21 11.98
C GLY A 203 4.66 -17.01 10.64
N ALA A 204 4.86 -18.10 9.91
CA ALA A 204 5.26 -18.01 8.51
C ALA A 204 4.09 -17.46 7.68
N VAL A 205 4.40 -16.57 6.74
CA VAL A 205 3.41 -16.10 5.76
C VAL A 205 3.45 -17.04 4.57
N THR A 206 2.35 -17.76 4.35
CA THR A 206 2.22 -18.74 3.27
C THR A 206 1.19 -18.29 2.24
N LEU A 207 1.13 -18.96 1.09
CA LEU A 207 0.04 -18.73 0.13
C LEU A 207 -1.35 -18.98 0.76
N ASP A 208 -1.46 -19.87 1.73
CA ASP A 208 -2.72 -20.07 2.45
C ASP A 208 -3.03 -18.95 3.43
N THR A 209 -2.00 -18.31 4.01
CA THR A 209 -2.17 -17.08 4.79
C THR A 209 -2.75 -15.96 3.91
N GLU A 210 -2.23 -15.82 2.68
CA GLU A 210 -2.74 -14.85 1.70
C GLU A 210 -4.22 -15.12 1.34
N LYS A 211 -4.60 -16.38 1.08
CA LYS A 211 -6.00 -16.76 0.82
C LYS A 211 -6.93 -16.51 2.01
N GLN A 212 -6.43 -16.71 3.24
CA GLN A 212 -7.20 -16.45 4.46
C GLN A 212 -7.51 -14.96 4.62
N GLU A 213 -6.62 -14.06 4.19
CA GLU A 213 -6.92 -12.62 4.17
C GLU A 213 -8.11 -12.30 3.26
N TYR A 214 -8.18 -12.91 2.07
CA TYR A 214 -9.34 -12.72 1.20
C TYR A 214 -10.64 -13.20 1.86
N SER A 215 -10.61 -14.38 2.48
CA SER A 215 -11.77 -14.94 3.18
C SER A 215 -12.22 -14.08 4.37
N LEU A 216 -11.24 -13.53 5.11
CA LEU A 216 -11.49 -12.59 6.20
C LEU A 216 -12.11 -11.29 5.68
N TRP A 217 -11.59 -10.75 4.57
CA TRP A 217 -12.13 -9.54 3.97
C TRP A 217 -13.56 -9.73 3.50
N GLN A 218 -13.84 -10.81 2.75
CA GLN A 218 -15.18 -11.13 2.30
C GLN A 218 -16.17 -11.27 3.47
N SER A 219 -15.71 -11.80 4.61
CA SER A 219 -16.53 -11.89 5.82
C SER A 219 -16.83 -10.51 6.41
N LYS A 220 -15.84 -9.60 6.47
CA LYS A 220 -16.05 -8.19 6.86
C LYS A 220 -17.02 -7.49 5.90
N PHE A 221 -16.83 -7.66 4.59
CA PHE A 221 -17.64 -7.06 3.54
C PHE A 221 -19.11 -7.45 3.67
N ARG A 222 -19.40 -8.76 3.83
CA ARG A 222 -20.77 -9.24 4.07
C ARG A 222 -21.33 -8.77 5.41
N ALA A 223 -20.54 -8.78 6.48
CA ALA A 223 -20.97 -8.32 7.80
C ALA A 223 -21.33 -6.83 7.81
N ALA A 224 -20.71 -6.03 6.93
CA ALA A 224 -21.06 -4.62 6.70
C ALA A 224 -22.32 -4.43 5.82
N GLY A 225 -23.00 -5.51 5.41
CA GLY A 225 -24.23 -5.44 4.60
C GLY A 225 -24.00 -5.19 3.11
N LEU A 226 -22.75 -5.26 2.64
CA LEU A 226 -22.38 -5.03 1.26
C LEU A 226 -22.56 -6.28 0.40
N SER A 227 -22.76 -6.07 -0.90
CA SER A 227 -22.85 -7.12 -1.92
C SER A 227 -22.09 -6.70 -3.18
N VAL A 228 -21.47 -7.68 -3.85
CA VAL A 228 -20.86 -7.44 -5.16
C VAL A 228 -21.94 -7.58 -6.23
N GLY A 229 -22.04 -6.58 -7.12
CA GLY A 229 -23.03 -6.56 -8.20
C GLY A 229 -24.42 -6.05 -7.78
N PRO A 230 -25.34 -5.87 -8.75
CA PRO A 230 -26.71 -5.46 -8.48
C PRO A 230 -27.44 -6.50 -7.63
N LYS A 231 -28.26 -6.02 -6.69
CA LYS A 231 -29.20 -6.84 -5.90
C LYS A 231 -30.50 -7.04 -6.66
#